data_AF-F0VJB9-F1
#
_entry.id   AF-F0VJB9-F1
#
_cell.length_a   1.000
_cell.length_b   1.000
_cell.length_c   1.000
_cell.angle_alpha   90.00
_cell.angle_beta   90.00
_cell.angle_gamma   90.00
#
_symmetry.space_group_name_H-M   'P 1'
#
loop_
_entity.id
_entity.type
_entity.pdbx_description
1 polymer ?
#
loop_
_entity_poly.entity_id
_entity_poly.type
_entity_poly.pdbx_seq_one_letter_code
_entity_poly.pdbx_strand_id
1 'polypeptide(L)'
;MPLTFQWKATLWGYVDQLRSTVYFLRIQKFSNPIQSRCAAEEAARALMSFKEYARHEYDDLARMEVSLETELEGDERKADCWIEKQMYGASKGQTDGKRISITQTALVVSGSTADPRLAEQRYRESLTALKTTLGALELEMMKGGGPSGGWDATDHQAFERILHNAGGQIGRKGLVIRVKRALPHISKDSIDAHLVWYNEYTELATRKQELMKKYRDLKSAYAVEKAQQRETDAVESQRIKKEAEGQRKLRAVPIFNSGGCAVVFFPMTEEEATKQREMDEERQAEIQRKERRRLRRKQLLEELRKKKERELHSAKSEVCRRAGNFPMNPTLTIRCVSCRKHARIVGGRLSHRSSWPVLQRETTGETETGNMFLR
;
A
#
# COMPACT_ATOMS: atom_id res chain seq x y z
N MET A 1 -1.12 -7.31 11.86
CA MET A 1 -2.16 -8.36 11.99
C MET A 1 -1.61 -9.68 11.43
N PRO A 2 -1.09 -10.59 12.28
CA PRO A 2 -0.55 -11.89 11.87
C PRO A 2 -1.53 -13.08 11.97
N LEU A 3 -2.80 -12.85 12.33
CA LEU A 3 -3.80 -13.90 12.58
C LEU A 3 -4.14 -14.77 11.36
N THR A 4 -3.90 -14.29 10.14
CA THR A 4 -4.31 -15.00 8.90
C THR A 4 -3.45 -16.22 8.56
N PHE A 5 -2.32 -16.44 9.24
CA PHE A 5 -1.43 -17.59 9.00
C PHE A 5 -1.54 -18.70 10.05
N GLN A 6 -2.14 -18.41 11.21
CA GLN A 6 -2.17 -19.36 12.33
C GLN A 6 -3.12 -20.55 12.06
N TRP A 7 -4.30 -20.30 11.49
CA TRP A 7 -5.29 -21.35 11.17
C TRP A 7 -4.78 -22.33 10.10
N LYS A 8 -3.94 -21.86 9.16
CA LYS A 8 -3.33 -22.74 8.16
C LYS A 8 -2.37 -23.72 8.82
N ALA A 9 -1.54 -23.24 9.74
CA ALA A 9 -0.56 -24.08 10.43
C ALA A 9 -1.24 -25.16 11.29
N THR A 10 -2.32 -24.82 12.00
CA THR A 10 -3.08 -25.78 12.82
C THR A 10 -3.79 -26.81 11.96
N LEU A 11 -4.49 -26.39 10.90
CA LEU A 11 -5.22 -27.30 10.01
C LEU A 11 -4.29 -28.29 9.30
N TRP A 12 -3.13 -27.84 8.81
CA TRP A 12 -2.13 -28.73 8.23
C TRP A 12 -1.54 -29.71 9.25
N GLY A 13 -1.34 -29.26 10.51
CA GLY A 13 -0.91 -30.14 11.59
C GLY A 13 -1.88 -31.30 11.84
N TYR A 14 -3.19 -31.04 11.88
CA TYR A 14 -4.21 -32.08 12.00
C TYR A 14 -4.25 -33.03 10.79
N VAL A 15 -4.10 -32.50 9.58
CA VAL A 15 -4.04 -33.32 8.35
C VAL A 15 -2.83 -34.26 8.39
N ASP A 16 -1.68 -33.78 8.84
CA ASP A 16 -0.48 -34.60 8.96
C ASP A 16 -0.60 -35.66 10.07
N GLN A 17 -1.26 -35.32 11.18
CA GLN A 17 -1.62 -36.30 12.21
C GLN A 17 -2.53 -37.41 11.66
N LEU A 18 -3.58 -37.04 10.90
CA LEU A 18 -4.46 -38.00 10.23
C LEU A 18 -3.74 -38.88 9.21
N ARG A 19 -2.83 -38.28 8.42
CA ARG A 19 -2.00 -39.05 7.49
C ARG A 19 -1.12 -40.04 8.24
N SER A 20 -0.55 -39.64 9.37
CA SER A 20 0.27 -40.52 10.20
C SER A 20 -0.55 -41.69 10.77
N THR A 21 -1.75 -41.46 11.27
CA THR A 21 -2.62 -42.54 11.81
C THR A 21 -3.09 -43.49 10.71
N VAL A 22 -3.47 -42.98 9.54
CA VAL A 22 -3.85 -43.82 8.39
C VAL A 22 -2.65 -44.59 7.84
N TYR A 23 -1.48 -43.97 7.77
CA TYR A 23 -0.25 -44.64 7.34
C TYR A 23 0.18 -45.74 8.32
N PHE A 24 0.04 -45.50 9.62
CA PHE A 24 0.25 -46.50 10.66
C PHE A 24 -0.65 -47.72 10.44
N LEU A 25 -1.96 -47.52 10.20
CA LEU A 25 -2.89 -48.61 9.87
C LEU A 25 -2.48 -49.42 8.64
N ARG A 26 -1.87 -48.77 7.64
CA ARG A 26 -1.43 -49.43 6.41
C ARG A 26 -0.19 -50.31 6.60
N ILE A 27 0.74 -49.90 7.47
CA ILE A 27 2.04 -50.58 7.63
C ILE A 27 2.05 -51.58 8.78
N GLN A 28 1.30 -51.30 9.85
CA GLN A 28 1.26 -52.16 11.02
C GLN A 28 0.62 -53.51 10.67
N LYS A 29 1.38 -54.60 10.83
CA LYS A 29 0.82 -55.95 10.79
C LYS A 29 0.20 -56.25 12.14
N PHE A 30 -1.13 -56.29 12.20
CA PHE A 30 -1.86 -56.64 13.42
C PHE A 30 -1.93 -58.16 13.56
N SER A 31 -1.46 -58.69 14.70
CA SER A 31 -1.51 -60.12 14.99
C SER A 31 -2.91 -60.60 15.40
N ASN A 32 -3.79 -59.69 15.81
CA ASN A 32 -5.14 -59.98 16.27
C ASN A 32 -6.16 -59.06 15.57
N PRO A 33 -7.28 -59.59 15.05
CA PRO A 33 -8.33 -58.78 14.44
C PRO A 33 -8.89 -57.68 15.37
N ILE A 34 -8.95 -57.91 16.68
CA ILE A 34 -9.41 -56.93 17.66
C ILE A 34 -8.52 -55.68 17.65
N GLN A 35 -7.20 -55.84 17.57
CA GLN A 35 -6.26 -54.72 17.53
C GLN A 35 -6.42 -53.87 16.27
N SER A 36 -6.62 -54.52 15.12
CA SER A 36 -6.88 -53.82 13.86
C SER A 36 -8.17 -53.02 13.90
N ARG A 37 -9.22 -53.56 14.54
CA ARG A 37 -10.50 -52.89 14.71
C ARG A 37 -10.37 -51.68 15.65
N CYS A 38 -9.72 -51.83 16.80
CA CYS A 38 -9.50 -50.71 17.72
C CYS A 38 -8.71 -49.56 17.06
N ALA A 39 -7.67 -49.89 16.29
CA ALA A 39 -6.88 -48.90 15.56
C ALA A 39 -7.71 -48.21 14.45
N ALA A 40 -8.57 -48.96 13.75
CA ALA A 40 -9.49 -48.40 12.75
C ALA A 40 -10.53 -47.46 13.40
N GLU A 41 -11.09 -47.85 14.55
CA GLU A 41 -12.02 -47.02 15.34
C GLU A 41 -11.34 -45.75 15.87
N GLU A 42 -10.05 -45.81 16.23
CA GLU A 42 -9.26 -44.63 16.61
C GLU A 42 -9.04 -43.67 15.44
N ALA A 43 -8.66 -44.18 14.25
CA ALA A 43 -8.55 -43.36 13.06
C ALA A 43 -9.89 -42.74 12.65
N ALA A 44 -11.00 -43.48 12.79
CA ALA A 44 -12.34 -42.97 12.56
C ALA A 44 -12.71 -41.84 13.53
N ARG A 45 -12.40 -41.99 14.83
CA ARG A 45 -12.57 -40.93 15.83
C ARG A 45 -11.75 -39.69 15.49
N ALA A 46 -10.46 -39.86 15.15
CA ALA A 46 -9.60 -38.75 14.73
C ALA A 46 -10.16 -38.01 13.51
N LEU A 47 -10.71 -38.74 12.53
CA LEU A 47 -11.31 -38.15 11.34
C LEU A 47 -12.58 -37.35 11.67
N MET A 48 -13.41 -37.85 12.59
CA MET A 48 -14.60 -37.12 13.06
C MET A 48 -14.22 -35.86 13.82
N SER A 49 -13.23 -35.92 14.72
CA SER A 49 -12.72 -34.74 15.42
C SER A 49 -12.16 -33.69 14.45
N PHE A 50 -11.43 -34.11 13.41
CA PHE A 50 -10.95 -33.20 12.38
C PHE A 50 -12.08 -32.53 11.59
N LYS A 51 -13.12 -33.29 11.22
CA LYS A 51 -14.29 -32.73 10.52
C LYS A 51 -14.99 -31.68 11.36
N GLU A 52 -15.19 -31.93 12.65
CA GLU A 52 -15.82 -30.99 13.56
C GLU A 52 -14.95 -29.74 13.76
N TYR A 53 -13.63 -29.92 13.94
CA TYR A 53 -12.68 -28.81 14.01
C TYR A 53 -12.70 -27.95 12.75
N ALA A 54 -12.63 -28.58 11.57
CA ALA A 54 -12.70 -27.87 10.29
C ALA A 54 -14.02 -27.09 10.15
N ARG A 55 -15.15 -27.68 10.56
CA ARG A 55 -16.45 -27.01 10.57
C ARG A 55 -16.45 -25.77 11.47
N HIS A 56 -15.93 -25.91 12.69
CA HIS A 56 -15.81 -24.78 13.62
C HIS A 56 -14.96 -23.65 13.04
N GLU A 57 -13.81 -23.96 12.43
CA GLU A 57 -12.95 -22.95 11.79
C GLU A 57 -13.65 -22.26 10.60
N TYR A 58 -14.44 -22.99 9.81
CA TYR A 58 -15.26 -22.39 8.75
C TYR A 58 -16.35 -21.48 9.32
N ASP A 59 -17.02 -21.89 10.39
CA ASP A 59 -18.03 -21.09 11.06
C ASP A 59 -17.42 -19.82 11.69
N ASP A 60 -16.20 -19.90 12.23
CA ASP A 60 -15.44 -18.76 12.74
C ASP A 60 -15.07 -17.78 11.62
N LEU A 61 -14.56 -18.30 10.50
CA LEU A 61 -14.25 -17.51 9.30
C LEU A 61 -15.50 -16.80 8.76
N ALA A 62 -16.64 -17.49 8.70
CA ALA A 62 -17.90 -16.90 8.27
C ALA A 62 -18.37 -15.77 9.21
N ARG A 63 -18.22 -15.94 10.53
CA ARG A 63 -18.53 -14.86 11.50
C ARG A 63 -17.61 -13.65 11.35
N MET A 64 -16.32 -13.89 11.10
CA MET A 64 -15.37 -12.80 10.82
C MET A 64 -15.68 -12.08 9.51
N GLU A 65 -16.07 -12.81 8.46
CA GLU A 65 -16.48 -12.23 7.18
C GLU A 65 -17.67 -11.28 7.36
N VAL A 66 -18.75 -11.74 8.03
CA VAL A 66 -19.91 -10.89 8.34
C VAL A 66 -19.51 -9.68 9.20
N SER A 67 -18.63 -9.85 10.19
CA SER A 67 -18.14 -8.73 11.01
C SER A 67 -17.41 -7.69 10.16
N LEU A 68 -16.51 -8.13 9.28
CA LEU A 68 -15.77 -7.24 8.38
C LEU A 68 -16.68 -6.54 7.36
N GLU A 69 -17.70 -7.23 6.84
CA GLU A 69 -18.71 -6.63 5.97
C GLU A 69 -19.46 -5.50 6.70
N THR A 70 -19.89 -5.73 7.94
CA THR A 70 -20.58 -4.68 8.73
C THR A 70 -19.68 -3.50 9.07
N GLU A 71 -18.39 -3.73 9.30
CA GLU A 71 -17.41 -2.66 9.51
C GLU A 71 -17.20 -1.84 8.23
N LEU A 72 -17.07 -2.52 7.09
CA LEU A 72 -16.94 -1.88 5.77
C LEU A 72 -18.18 -1.06 5.43
N GLU A 73 -19.39 -1.58 5.63
CA GLU A 73 -20.63 -0.81 5.44
C GLU A 73 -20.67 0.42 6.36
N GLY A 74 -20.20 0.29 7.60
CA GLY A 74 -20.10 1.41 8.53
C GLY A 74 -19.14 2.49 8.05
N ASP A 75 -18.00 2.11 7.47
CA ASP A 75 -17.02 3.02 6.92
C ASP A 75 -17.46 3.64 5.58
N GLU A 76 -18.17 2.89 4.74
CA GLU A 76 -18.84 3.41 3.53
C GLU A 76 -19.86 4.50 3.89
N ARG A 77 -20.73 4.26 4.88
CA ARG A 77 -21.68 5.28 5.36
C ARG A 77 -20.97 6.51 5.89
N LYS A 78 -19.87 6.36 6.63
CA LYS A 78 -19.07 7.51 7.10
C LYS A 78 -18.46 8.28 5.93
N ALA A 79 -17.97 7.59 4.91
CA ALA A 79 -17.44 8.19 3.71
C ALA A 79 -18.54 8.96 2.96
N ASP A 80 -19.73 8.38 2.80
CA ASP A 80 -20.88 9.04 2.19
C ASP A 80 -21.30 10.29 2.97
N CYS A 81 -21.42 10.21 4.29
CA CYS A 81 -21.70 11.39 5.13
C CYS A 81 -20.61 12.47 5.00
N TRP A 82 -19.34 12.07 4.87
CA TRP A 82 -18.25 13.00 4.67
C TRP A 82 -18.31 13.68 3.30
N ILE A 83 -18.61 12.92 2.24
CA ILE A 83 -18.82 13.43 0.89
C ILE A 83 -20.02 14.38 0.86
N GLU A 84 -21.14 14.01 1.48
CA GLU A 84 -22.34 14.84 1.58
C GLU A 84 -22.05 16.16 2.29
N LYS A 85 -21.33 16.12 3.42
CA LYS A 85 -20.89 17.32 4.15
C LYS A 85 -19.98 18.23 3.32
N GLN A 86 -19.13 17.66 2.45
CA GLN A 86 -18.28 18.42 1.54
C GLN A 86 -19.05 19.02 0.36
N MET A 87 -19.97 18.25 -0.23
CA MET A 87 -20.74 18.63 -1.42
C MET A 87 -21.79 19.70 -1.12
N TYR A 88 -22.54 19.56 -0.03
CA TYR A 88 -23.65 20.46 0.30
C TYR A 88 -23.26 21.61 1.23
N GLY A 89 -21.98 21.65 1.65
CA GLY A 89 -21.49 22.60 2.64
C GLY A 89 -22.19 22.42 4.00
N ALA A 90 -21.59 22.94 5.06
CA ALA A 90 -22.31 23.11 6.31
C ALA A 90 -23.43 24.13 6.05
N SER A 91 -24.64 23.64 5.72
CA SER A 91 -25.83 24.47 5.63
C SER A 91 -26.03 25.14 6.98
N LYS A 92 -25.53 26.38 7.08
CA LYS A 92 -25.83 27.29 8.17
C LYS A 92 -27.32 27.58 8.08
N GLY A 93 -28.11 26.89 8.87
CA GLY A 93 -29.49 27.29 9.08
C GLY A 93 -30.41 26.16 9.48
N GLN A 94 -30.37 25.77 10.76
CA GLN A 94 -31.62 25.47 11.46
C GLN A 94 -31.44 25.62 12.97
N THR A 95 -31.52 26.86 13.44
CA THR A 95 -32.13 27.16 14.73
C THR A 95 -33.62 26.85 14.59
N ASP A 96 -34.10 25.81 15.27
CA ASP A 96 -35.14 26.00 16.29
C ASP A 96 -35.61 24.67 16.89
N GLY A 97 -35.29 24.53 18.18
CA GLY A 97 -36.19 24.10 19.24
C GLY A 97 -37.07 22.87 19.04
N LYS A 98 -36.61 21.72 19.56
CA LYS A 98 -37.46 20.97 20.52
C LYS A 98 -36.66 20.13 21.50
N ARG A 99 -36.67 20.64 22.72
CA ARG A 99 -36.33 20.04 24.01
C ARG A 99 -36.88 18.62 24.15
N ILE A 100 -36.02 17.60 24.15
CA ILE A 100 -36.23 16.39 24.94
C ILE A 100 -34.91 16.09 25.67
N SER A 101 -34.98 16.28 26.97
CA SER A 101 -34.00 15.87 27.97
C SER A 101 -33.83 14.36 27.92
N ILE A 102 -32.63 13.87 27.60
CA ILE A 102 -32.03 12.71 28.25
C ILE A 102 -30.52 12.99 28.38
N THR A 103 -30.12 12.97 29.63
CA THR A 103 -28.77 13.06 30.17
C THR A 103 -27.91 11.94 29.58
N GLN A 104 -26.92 12.28 28.74
CA GLN A 104 -25.65 11.57 28.63
C GLN A 104 -24.65 12.40 27.81
N THR A 105 -23.84 13.16 28.54
CA THR A 105 -22.39 13.33 28.38
C THR A 105 -21.77 12.91 27.04
N ALA A 106 -22.15 13.54 25.93
CA ALA A 106 -21.35 13.59 24.71
C ALA A 106 -20.92 15.04 24.52
N LEU A 107 -19.74 15.34 25.05
CA LEU A 107 -19.05 16.60 24.87
C LEU A 107 -18.85 16.81 23.36
N VAL A 108 -19.69 17.65 22.78
CA VAL A 108 -19.56 18.16 21.42
C VAL A 108 -18.27 18.96 21.39
N VAL A 109 -17.19 18.32 20.92
CA VAL A 109 -15.93 19.00 20.59
C VAL A 109 -16.18 19.78 19.31
N SER A 110 -16.76 20.97 19.50
CA SER A 110 -16.74 22.07 18.55
C SER A 110 -15.31 22.31 18.10
N GLY A 111 -15.10 22.24 16.78
CA GLY A 111 -13.99 22.80 15.98
C GLY A 111 -12.84 23.44 16.75
N SER A 112 -12.16 22.66 17.59
CA SER A 112 -10.95 23.11 18.26
C SER A 112 -9.91 23.20 17.16
N THR A 113 -9.57 24.44 16.80
CA THR A 113 -8.32 24.75 16.10
C THR A 113 -7.22 24.05 16.88
N ALA A 114 -6.84 22.85 16.43
CA ALA A 114 -5.88 22.02 17.11
C ALA A 114 -4.62 22.87 17.29
N ASP A 115 -4.28 23.17 18.54
CA ASP A 115 -3.14 24.04 18.84
C ASP A 115 -1.90 23.45 18.13
N PRO A 116 -1.28 24.19 17.19
CA PRO A 116 -0.15 23.69 16.42
C PRO A 116 1.02 23.26 17.32
N ARG A 117 1.11 23.81 18.54
CA ARG A 117 2.10 23.40 19.54
C ARG A 117 1.85 21.98 20.05
N LEU A 118 0.59 21.60 20.28
CA LEU A 118 0.23 20.24 20.72
C LEU A 118 0.48 19.21 19.60
N ALA A 119 0.19 19.56 18.35
CA ALA A 119 0.48 18.69 17.21
C ALA A 119 2.00 18.42 17.05
N GLU A 120 2.82 19.47 17.16
CA GLU A 120 4.28 19.32 17.12
C GLU A 120 4.82 18.51 18.31
N GLN A 121 4.27 18.70 19.51
CA GLN A 121 4.64 17.92 20.68
C GLN A 121 4.34 16.42 20.48
N ARG A 122 3.12 16.08 20.05
CA ARG A 122 2.73 14.67 19.77
C ARG A 122 3.62 14.02 18.71
N TYR A 123 3.99 14.78 17.67
CA TYR A 123 4.94 14.30 16.66
C TYR A 123 6.31 13.99 17.27
N ARG A 124 6.85 14.89 18.11
CA ARG A 124 8.14 14.69 18.78
C ARG A 124 8.11 13.47 19.69
N GLU A 125 7.07 13.30 20.49
CA GLU A 125 6.87 12.15 21.39
C GLU A 125 6.76 10.83 20.61
N SER A 126 6.00 10.83 19.51
CA SER A 126 5.88 9.65 18.64
C SER A 126 7.22 9.30 18.00
N LEU A 127 7.99 10.31 17.60
CA LEU A 127 9.30 10.13 16.99
C LEU A 127 10.35 9.63 17.99
N THR A 128 10.34 10.11 19.23
CA THR A 128 11.22 9.59 20.29
C THR A 128 10.85 8.16 20.64
N ALA A 129 9.56 7.84 20.80
CA ALA A 129 9.11 6.46 21.04
C ALA A 129 9.54 5.48 19.93
N LEU A 130 9.42 5.87 18.66
CA LEU A 130 9.90 5.08 17.53
C LEU A 130 11.42 4.88 17.54
N LYS A 131 12.19 5.91 17.89
CA LYS A 131 13.65 5.81 18.00
C LYS A 131 14.07 4.88 19.14
N THR A 132 13.42 4.98 20.31
CA THR A 132 13.70 4.11 21.45
C THR A 132 13.39 2.66 21.13
N THR A 133 12.26 2.38 20.47
CA THR A 133 11.90 1.02 20.06
C THR A 133 12.83 0.46 18.98
N LEU A 134 13.28 1.29 18.03
CA LEU A 134 14.31 0.89 17.06
C LEU A 134 15.64 0.56 17.73
N GLY A 135 16.10 1.40 18.67
CA GLY A 135 17.32 1.15 19.43
C GLY A 135 17.25 -0.13 20.27
N ALA A 136 16.10 -0.40 20.90
CA ALA A 136 15.87 -1.64 21.63
C ALA A 136 15.96 -2.87 20.72
N LEU A 137 15.33 -2.84 19.53
CA LEU A 137 15.44 -3.93 18.55
C LEU A 137 16.87 -4.12 18.04
N GLU A 138 17.61 -3.03 17.79
CA GLU A 138 19.01 -3.13 17.38
C GLU A 138 19.88 -3.78 18.47
N LEU A 139 19.63 -3.47 19.73
CA LEU A 139 20.29 -4.13 20.85
C LEU A 139 19.92 -5.62 20.95
N GLU A 140 18.65 -5.99 20.74
CA GLU A 140 18.22 -7.39 20.69
C GLU A 140 18.92 -8.15 19.56
N MET A 141 18.99 -7.57 18.35
CA MET A 141 19.71 -8.17 17.22
C MET A 141 21.21 -8.35 17.51
N MET A 142 21.83 -7.38 18.19
CA MET A 142 23.25 -7.48 18.59
C MET A 142 23.47 -8.54 19.67
N LYS A 143 22.57 -8.65 20.66
CA LYS A 143 22.63 -9.69 21.71
C LYS A 143 22.47 -11.10 21.13
N GLY A 144 21.68 -11.25 20.07
CA GLY A 144 21.50 -12.51 19.36
C GLY A 144 22.71 -12.97 18.53
N GLY A 145 23.90 -12.37 18.66
CA GLY A 145 25.07 -12.75 17.87
C GLY A 145 25.26 -11.94 16.58
N GLY A 146 24.55 -10.81 16.45
CA GLY A 146 24.73 -9.86 15.37
C GLY A 146 24.21 -10.38 14.02
N PRO A 147 24.77 -9.93 12.88
CA PRO A 147 24.28 -10.30 11.55
C PRO A 147 24.59 -11.75 11.16
N SER A 148 25.57 -12.40 11.80
CA SER A 148 25.96 -13.79 11.46
C SER A 148 25.61 -14.81 12.54
N GLY A 149 24.97 -14.42 13.64
CA GLY A 149 24.58 -15.35 14.71
C GLY A 149 25.76 -16.01 15.42
N GLY A 150 26.95 -15.41 15.36
CA GLY A 150 28.20 -15.97 15.86
C GLY A 150 28.87 -16.99 14.93
N TRP A 151 28.34 -17.24 13.73
CA TRP A 151 29.04 -18.00 12.71
C TRP A 151 30.09 -17.15 12.00
N ASP A 152 31.11 -17.82 11.44
CA ASP A 152 32.03 -17.18 10.51
C ASP A 152 31.26 -16.60 9.31
N ALA A 153 31.70 -15.45 8.82
CA ALA A 153 31.03 -14.75 7.73
C ALA A 153 30.95 -15.62 6.46
N THR A 154 31.97 -16.43 6.19
CA THR A 154 32.04 -17.31 5.01
C THR A 154 31.01 -18.43 5.11
N ASP A 155 30.93 -19.06 6.28
CA ASP A 155 30.01 -20.15 6.58
C ASP A 155 28.56 -19.67 6.58
N HIS A 156 28.31 -18.51 7.19
CA HIS A 156 27.00 -17.86 7.19
C HIS A 156 26.54 -17.54 5.76
N GLN A 157 27.40 -16.97 4.92
CA GLN A 157 27.08 -16.67 3.52
C GLN A 157 26.86 -17.95 2.69
N ALA A 158 27.59 -19.03 2.97
CA ALA A 158 27.33 -20.32 2.34
C ALA A 158 25.96 -20.88 2.75
N PHE A 159 25.61 -20.77 4.03
CA PHE A 159 24.29 -21.13 4.56
C PHE A 159 23.16 -20.34 3.89
N GLU A 160 23.26 -19.02 3.81
CA GLU A 160 22.24 -18.17 3.16
C GLU A 160 22.03 -18.55 1.69
N ARG A 161 23.12 -18.80 0.94
CA ARG A 161 23.02 -19.25 -0.46
C ARG A 161 22.28 -20.57 -0.59
N ILE A 162 22.55 -21.53 0.29
CA ILE A 162 21.86 -22.83 0.30
C ILE A 162 20.38 -22.64 0.64
N LEU A 163 20.07 -21.77 1.60
CA LEU A 163 18.71 -21.46 2.02
C LEU A 163 17.90 -20.80 0.90
N HIS A 164 18.47 -19.78 0.24
CA HIS A 164 17.83 -19.12 -0.90
C HIS A 164 17.62 -20.07 -2.09
N ASN A 165 18.60 -20.93 -2.38
CA ASN A 165 18.49 -21.92 -3.45
C ASN A 165 17.48 -23.05 -3.14
N ALA A 166 17.15 -23.28 -1.87
CA ALA A 166 16.18 -24.30 -1.48
C ALA A 166 14.72 -23.92 -1.82
N GLY A 167 14.42 -22.62 -2.00
CA GLY A 167 13.15 -22.13 -2.55
C GLY A 167 11.89 -22.61 -1.83
N GLY A 168 11.98 -22.95 -0.54
CA GLY A 168 10.85 -23.44 0.28
C GLY A 168 10.34 -24.85 -0.07
N GLN A 169 10.85 -25.51 -1.10
CA GLN A 169 10.44 -26.88 -1.47
C GLN A 169 11.11 -27.96 -0.61
N ILE A 170 12.15 -27.58 0.12
CA ILE A 170 12.97 -28.51 0.90
C ILE A 170 12.58 -28.36 2.36
N GLY A 171 11.97 -29.41 2.92
CA GLY A 171 11.71 -29.47 4.35
C GLY A 171 12.99 -29.37 5.18
N ARG A 172 12.87 -29.00 6.46
CA ARG A 172 13.99 -28.77 7.40
C ARG A 172 15.09 -29.84 7.32
N LYS A 173 14.72 -31.12 7.30
CA LYS A 173 15.68 -32.25 7.22
C LYS A 173 16.53 -32.21 5.95
N GLY A 174 15.93 -31.90 4.80
CA GLY A 174 16.64 -31.81 3.53
C GLY A 174 17.60 -30.62 3.47
N LEU A 175 17.23 -29.50 4.11
CA LEU A 175 18.09 -28.33 4.22
C LEU A 175 19.33 -28.66 5.06
N VAL A 176 19.16 -29.26 6.24
CA VAL A 176 20.27 -29.65 7.12
C VAL A 176 21.25 -30.59 6.40
N ILE A 177 20.75 -31.55 5.60
CA ILE A 177 21.61 -32.44 4.80
C ILE A 177 22.44 -31.65 3.77
N ARG A 178 21.84 -30.68 3.09
CA ARG A 178 22.55 -29.84 2.10
C ARG A 178 23.60 -28.95 2.75
N VAL A 179 23.26 -28.32 3.86
CA VAL A 179 24.20 -27.48 4.63
C VAL A 179 25.35 -28.34 5.14
N LYS A 180 25.09 -29.52 5.72
CA LYS A 180 26.13 -30.42 6.21
C LYS A 180 27.05 -30.96 5.11
N ARG A 181 26.53 -31.12 3.88
CA ARG A 181 27.36 -31.50 2.71
C ARG A 181 28.28 -30.35 2.26
N ALA A 182 27.82 -29.10 2.35
CA ALA A 182 28.61 -27.94 1.95
C ALA A 182 29.60 -27.49 3.05
N LEU A 183 29.22 -27.65 4.32
CA LEU A 183 29.97 -27.23 5.51
C LEU A 183 30.18 -28.45 6.43
N PRO A 184 31.12 -29.35 6.08
CA PRO A 184 31.31 -30.60 6.80
C PRO A 184 31.87 -30.40 8.21
N HIS A 185 32.58 -29.29 8.47
CA HIS A 185 33.16 -28.95 9.77
C HIS A 185 32.13 -28.52 10.81
N ILE A 186 30.94 -28.06 10.38
CA ILE A 186 29.88 -27.60 11.30
C ILE A 186 29.04 -28.79 11.76
N SER A 187 28.77 -28.90 13.07
CA SER A 187 27.93 -29.97 13.62
C SER A 187 26.47 -29.81 13.20
N LYS A 188 25.72 -30.92 13.16
CA LYS A 188 24.28 -30.89 12.84
C LYS A 188 23.51 -30.02 13.85
N ASP A 189 23.82 -30.16 15.13
CA ASP A 189 23.15 -29.41 16.20
C ASP A 189 23.43 -27.91 16.08
N SER A 190 24.64 -27.52 15.66
CA SER A 190 24.96 -26.12 15.36
C SER A 190 24.16 -25.59 14.18
N ILE A 191 23.98 -26.38 13.10
CA ILE A 191 23.11 -26.00 11.97
C ILE A 191 21.65 -25.82 12.43
N ASP A 192 21.15 -26.74 13.24
CA ASP A 192 19.78 -26.68 13.76
C ASP A 192 19.58 -25.46 14.68
N ALA A 193 20.54 -25.14 15.56
CA ALA A 193 20.51 -23.94 16.39
C ALA A 193 20.57 -22.66 15.54
N HIS A 194 21.42 -22.65 14.51
CA HIS A 194 21.55 -21.51 13.59
C HIS A 194 20.29 -21.27 12.76
N LEU A 195 19.56 -22.34 12.41
CA LEU A 195 18.27 -22.23 11.74
C LEU A 195 17.21 -21.55 12.62
N VAL A 196 17.17 -21.89 13.91
CA VAL A 196 16.27 -21.24 14.88
C VAL A 196 16.62 -19.76 14.99
N TRP A 197 17.90 -19.46 15.23
CA TRP A 197 18.41 -18.09 15.29
C TRP A 197 18.09 -17.30 14.01
N TYR A 198 18.32 -17.87 12.83
CA TYR A 198 18.11 -17.17 11.56
C TYR A 198 16.63 -16.78 11.36
N ASN A 199 15.70 -17.64 11.78
CA ASN A 199 14.27 -17.32 11.72
C ASN A 199 13.94 -16.15 12.66
N GLU A 200 14.41 -16.21 13.91
CA GLU A 200 14.23 -15.12 14.90
C GLU A 200 14.86 -13.81 14.39
N TYR A 201 16.08 -13.87 13.84
CA TYR A 201 16.76 -12.72 13.25
C TYR A 201 15.97 -12.14 12.07
N THR A 202 15.40 -12.98 11.22
CA THR A 202 14.56 -12.55 10.08
C THR A 202 13.29 -11.85 10.56
N GLU A 203 12.65 -12.35 11.62
CA GLU A 203 11.50 -11.70 12.26
C GLU A 203 11.88 -10.33 12.86
N LEU A 204 13.01 -10.24 13.56
CA LEU A 204 13.52 -8.97 14.09
C LEU A 204 13.86 -7.98 12.95
N ALA A 205 14.46 -8.46 11.86
CA ALA A 205 14.79 -7.64 10.71
C ALA A 205 13.55 -7.10 10.00
N THR A 206 12.50 -7.91 9.82
CA THR A 206 11.22 -7.46 9.24
C THR A 206 10.54 -6.44 10.15
N ARG A 207 10.51 -6.68 11.46
CA ARG A 207 9.98 -5.72 12.45
C ARG A 207 10.73 -4.39 12.44
N LYS A 208 12.06 -4.43 12.33
CA LYS A 208 12.90 -3.23 12.17
C LYS A 208 12.53 -2.47 10.89
N GLN A 209 12.36 -3.17 9.76
CA GLN A 209 11.94 -2.54 8.50
C GLN A 209 10.55 -1.88 8.61
N GLU A 210 9.60 -2.51 9.30
CA GLU A 210 8.27 -1.94 9.54
C GLU A 210 8.33 -0.67 10.41
N LEU A 211 9.13 -0.66 11.48
CA LEU A 211 9.32 0.54 12.29
C LEU A 211 10.00 1.67 11.50
N MET A 212 10.99 1.33 10.66
CA MET A 212 11.63 2.29 9.75
C MET A 212 10.65 2.84 8.71
N LYS A 213 9.70 2.03 8.24
CA LYS A 213 8.59 2.48 7.39
C LYS A 213 7.68 3.44 8.16
N LYS A 214 7.20 3.07 9.35
CA LYS A 214 6.38 3.94 10.21
C LYS A 214 7.06 5.28 10.52
N TYR A 215 8.37 5.27 10.75
CA TYR A 215 9.15 6.49 10.95
C TYR A 215 9.13 7.41 9.72
N ARG A 216 9.33 6.84 8.51
CA ARG A 216 9.25 7.61 7.25
C ARG A 216 7.85 8.15 7.01
N ASP A 217 6.83 7.32 7.25
CA ASP A 217 5.44 7.69 7.06
C ASP A 217 5.05 8.83 8.01
N LEU A 218 5.37 8.71 9.31
CA LEU A 218 5.14 9.75 10.32
C LEU A 218 5.83 11.07 9.95
N LYS A 219 7.10 11.01 9.48
CA LYS A 219 7.84 12.18 9.04
C LYS A 219 7.21 12.84 7.82
N SER A 220 6.72 12.05 6.87
CA SER A 220 6.05 12.56 5.66
C SER A 220 4.68 13.17 5.98
N ALA A 221 3.89 12.55 6.86
CA ALA A 221 2.60 13.04 7.31
C ALA A 221 2.73 14.39 8.02
N TYR A 222 3.68 14.51 8.96
CA TYR A 222 3.95 15.78 9.64
C TYR A 222 4.41 16.88 8.68
N ALA A 223 5.19 16.55 7.65
CA ALA A 223 5.60 17.52 6.63
C ALA A 223 4.41 18.02 5.79
N VAL A 224 3.46 17.15 5.47
CA VAL A 224 2.22 17.51 4.76
C VAL A 224 1.32 18.36 5.63
N GLU A 225 1.09 17.97 6.89
CA GLU A 225 0.28 18.74 7.85
C GLU A 225 0.87 20.15 8.05
N LYS A 226 2.19 20.25 8.23
CA LYS A 226 2.87 21.55 8.35
C LYS A 226 2.79 22.39 7.07
N ALA A 227 2.74 21.78 5.90
CA ALA A 227 2.55 22.49 4.64
C ALA A 227 1.12 23.03 4.51
N GLN A 228 0.12 22.21 4.88
CA GLN A 228 -1.28 22.62 4.92
C GLN A 228 -1.51 23.76 5.92
N GLN A 229 -0.92 23.68 7.12
CA GLN A 229 -1.03 24.75 8.11
C GLN A 229 -0.47 26.08 7.59
N ARG A 230 0.67 26.05 6.88
CA ARG A 230 1.23 27.27 6.28
C ARG A 230 0.33 27.84 5.18
N GLU A 231 -0.35 26.99 4.43
CA GLU A 231 -1.29 27.41 3.40
C GLU A 231 -2.53 28.05 4.04
N THR A 232 -3.09 27.45 5.09
CA THR A 232 -4.23 28.01 5.84
C THR A 232 -3.86 29.33 6.51
N ASP A 233 -2.69 29.42 7.15
CA ASP A 233 -2.22 30.65 7.79
C ASP A 233 -1.97 31.76 6.76
N ALA A 234 -1.50 31.40 5.55
CA ALA A 234 -1.31 32.36 4.46
C ALA A 234 -2.64 32.87 3.90
N VAL A 235 -3.65 32.00 3.76
CA VAL A 235 -5.01 32.39 3.33
C VAL A 235 -5.66 33.29 4.38
N GLU A 236 -5.58 32.93 5.65
CA GLU A 236 -6.14 33.75 6.74
C GLU A 236 -5.42 35.10 6.86
N SER A 237 -4.09 35.11 6.76
CA SER A 237 -3.31 36.36 6.72
C SER A 237 -3.69 37.26 5.53
N GLN A 238 -4.01 36.69 4.37
CA GLN A 238 -4.50 37.45 3.23
C GLN A 238 -5.91 38.00 3.48
N ARG A 239 -6.78 37.22 4.12
CA ARG A 239 -8.13 37.64 4.49
C ARG A 239 -8.10 38.81 5.47
N ILE A 240 -7.31 38.70 6.53
CA ILE A 240 -7.13 39.77 7.53
C ILE A 240 -6.60 41.04 6.87
N LYS A 241 -5.63 40.92 5.95
CA LYS A 241 -5.10 42.08 5.19
C LYS A 241 -6.18 42.75 4.34
N LYS A 242 -7.01 41.98 3.63
CA LYS A 242 -8.12 42.51 2.82
C LYS A 242 -9.19 43.18 3.69
N GLU A 243 -9.54 42.58 4.83
CA GLU A 243 -10.50 43.16 5.77
C GLU A 243 -9.96 44.46 6.39
N ALA A 244 -8.69 44.50 6.78
CA ALA A 244 -8.04 45.71 7.30
C ALA A 244 -7.96 46.84 6.25
N GLU A 245 -7.67 46.50 4.99
CA GLU A 245 -7.67 47.47 3.89
C GLU A 245 -9.09 48.00 3.61
N GLY A 246 -10.10 47.12 3.63
CA GLY A 246 -11.51 47.52 3.51
C GLY A 246 -11.97 48.46 4.63
N GLN A 247 -11.60 48.16 5.88
CA GLN A 247 -11.90 49.04 7.02
C GLN A 247 -11.21 50.40 6.93
N ARG A 248 -9.96 50.46 6.41
CA ARG A 248 -9.28 51.73 6.15
C ARG A 248 -10.02 52.57 5.11
N LYS A 249 -10.51 51.96 4.03
CA LYS A 249 -11.30 52.66 2.99
C LYS A 249 -12.61 53.21 3.54
N LEU A 250 -13.28 52.48 4.43
CA LEU A 250 -14.53 52.94 5.07
C LEU A 250 -14.32 54.08 6.07
N ARG A 251 -13.19 54.10 6.82
CA ARG A 251 -12.85 55.21 7.73
C ARG A 251 -12.32 56.45 7.02
N ALA A 252 -11.84 56.31 5.78
CA ALA A 252 -11.40 57.43 4.95
C ALA A 252 -12.56 58.16 4.23
N VAL A 253 -13.81 57.68 4.38
CA VAL A 253 -14.98 58.46 3.95
C VAL A 253 -15.14 59.63 4.93
N PRO A 254 -14.95 60.89 4.49
CA PRO A 254 -15.04 62.03 5.38
C PRO A 254 -16.46 62.12 5.96
N ILE A 255 -16.55 62.19 7.28
CA ILE A 255 -17.76 62.62 7.98
C ILE A 255 -17.96 64.08 7.57
N PHE A 256 -18.83 64.31 6.59
CA PHE A 256 -19.27 65.63 6.19
C PHE A 256 -20.18 66.16 7.30
N ASN A 257 -19.56 66.64 8.38
CA ASN A 257 -20.28 67.32 9.44
C ASN A 257 -20.64 68.71 8.91
N SER A 258 -21.94 69.00 8.93
CA SER A 258 -22.58 70.25 8.54
C SER A 258 -21.88 71.45 9.18
N GLY A 259 -21.07 72.15 8.41
CA GLY A 259 -20.29 73.28 8.89
C GLY A 259 -19.44 73.94 7.81
N GLY A 260 -20.06 74.29 6.68
CA GLY A 260 -19.69 75.45 5.85
C GLY A 260 -18.23 75.64 5.40
N CYS A 261 -17.42 74.58 5.27
CA CYS A 261 -16.08 74.72 4.71
C CYS A 261 -16.00 73.95 3.38
N ALA A 262 -15.96 74.70 2.27
CA ALA A 262 -15.79 74.15 0.94
C ALA A 262 -14.42 73.46 0.84
N VAL A 263 -14.40 72.14 1.00
CA VAL A 263 -13.21 71.35 0.70
C VAL A 263 -13.03 71.36 -0.81
N VAL A 264 -12.05 72.14 -1.25
CA VAL A 264 -11.57 72.14 -2.63
C VAL A 264 -11.07 70.73 -2.93
N PHE A 265 -11.86 70.00 -3.72
CA PHE A 265 -11.45 68.75 -4.33
C PHE A 265 -10.34 69.10 -5.31
N PHE A 266 -9.08 68.95 -4.91
CA PHE A 266 -7.97 69.08 -5.84
C PHE A 266 -8.06 67.91 -6.83
N PRO A 267 -8.33 68.16 -8.12
CA PRO A 267 -8.28 67.10 -9.10
C PRO A 267 -6.86 66.52 -9.08
N MET A 268 -6.79 65.18 -9.00
CA MET A 268 -5.53 64.44 -9.13
C MET A 268 -4.80 64.98 -10.36
N THR A 269 -3.58 65.44 -10.18
CA THR A 269 -2.84 66.04 -11.30
C THR A 269 -2.61 64.97 -12.37
N GLU A 270 -2.62 65.36 -13.65
CA GLU A 270 -2.42 64.43 -14.77
C GLU A 270 -1.11 63.62 -14.62
N GLU A 271 -0.13 64.21 -13.93
CA GLU A 271 1.16 63.61 -13.60
C GLU A 271 1.09 62.50 -12.52
N GLU A 272 0.18 62.61 -11.56
CA GLU A 272 -0.05 61.57 -10.55
C GLU A 272 -0.88 60.41 -11.13
N ALA A 273 -1.85 60.72 -11.99
CA ALA A 273 -2.65 59.71 -12.67
C ALA A 273 -1.81 58.84 -13.63
N THR A 274 -0.80 59.43 -14.27
CA THR A 274 0.14 58.71 -15.16
C THR A 274 1.09 57.82 -14.35
N LYS A 275 1.70 58.33 -13.27
CA LYS A 275 2.56 57.53 -12.37
C LYS A 275 1.82 56.34 -11.75
N GLN A 276 0.53 56.50 -11.42
CA GLN A 276 -0.28 55.40 -10.89
C GLN A 276 -0.53 54.30 -11.94
N ARG A 277 -0.77 54.67 -13.20
CA ARG A 277 -0.94 53.71 -14.30
C ARG A 277 0.36 52.94 -14.59
N GLU A 278 1.51 53.61 -14.57
CA GLU A 278 2.81 52.95 -14.74
C GLU A 278 3.08 51.92 -13.64
N MET A 279 2.80 52.23 -12.37
CA MET A 279 2.94 51.26 -11.28
C MET A 279 1.99 50.06 -11.41
N ASP A 280 0.75 50.29 -11.85
CA ASP A 280 -0.21 49.21 -12.04
C ASP A 280 0.17 48.32 -13.24
N GLU A 281 0.69 48.89 -14.33
CA GLU A 281 1.28 48.15 -15.44
C GLU A 281 2.51 47.34 -15.01
N GLU A 282 3.40 47.92 -14.21
CA GLU A 282 4.58 47.20 -13.69
C GLU A 282 4.16 46.03 -12.78
N ARG A 283 3.17 46.23 -11.91
CA ARG A 283 2.59 45.14 -11.09
C ARG A 283 1.98 44.04 -11.95
N GLN A 284 1.24 44.38 -13.00
CA GLN A 284 0.68 43.39 -13.93
C GLN A 284 1.78 42.64 -14.68
N ALA A 285 2.83 43.34 -15.13
CA ALA A 285 3.98 42.73 -15.79
C ALA A 285 4.73 41.77 -14.84
N GLU A 286 4.88 42.12 -13.56
CA GLU A 286 5.50 41.24 -12.57
C GLU A 286 4.66 39.98 -12.30
N ILE A 287 3.33 40.12 -12.21
CA ILE A 287 2.40 38.98 -12.06
C ILE A 287 2.54 38.04 -13.27
N GLN A 288 2.50 38.58 -14.50
CA GLN A 288 2.70 37.78 -15.71
C GLN A 288 4.07 37.08 -15.73
N ARG A 289 5.13 37.76 -15.27
CA ARG A 289 6.48 37.17 -15.19
C ARG A 289 6.52 36.02 -14.17
N LYS A 290 5.83 36.15 -13.03
CA LYS A 290 5.69 35.08 -12.03
C LYS A 290 4.90 33.89 -12.56
N GLU A 291 3.81 34.13 -13.31
CA GLU A 291 3.04 33.06 -13.93
C GLU A 291 3.84 32.30 -14.99
N ARG A 292 4.56 33.02 -15.87
CA ARG A 292 5.45 32.38 -16.86
C ARG A 292 6.52 31.51 -16.18
N ARG A 293 7.08 31.95 -15.05
CA ARG A 293 8.03 31.15 -14.25
C ARG A 293 7.38 29.90 -13.65
N ARG A 294 6.15 30.03 -13.11
CA ARG A 294 5.38 28.89 -12.58
C ARG A 294 5.06 27.87 -13.67
N LEU A 295 4.66 28.33 -14.86
CA LEU A 295 4.36 27.46 -15.99
C LEU A 295 5.61 26.71 -16.47
N ARG A 296 6.74 27.41 -16.65
CA ARG A 296 8.03 26.76 -16.99
C ARG A 296 8.45 25.70 -15.97
N ARG A 297 8.25 25.98 -14.67
CA ARG A 297 8.56 25.01 -13.60
C ARG A 297 7.65 23.78 -13.66
N LYS A 298 6.35 23.95 -13.98
CA LYS A 298 5.42 22.83 -14.17
C LYS A 298 5.82 21.97 -15.37
N GLN A 299 6.16 22.59 -16.51
CA GLN A 299 6.62 21.88 -17.71
C GLN A 299 7.88 21.03 -17.42
N LEU A 300 8.87 21.61 -16.74
CA LEU A 300 10.11 20.91 -16.40
C LEU A 300 9.87 19.71 -15.46
N LEU A 301 8.96 19.83 -14.48
CA LEU A 301 8.57 18.71 -13.61
C LEU A 301 7.85 17.61 -14.37
N GLU A 302 7.00 17.96 -15.34
CA GLU A 302 6.30 16.98 -16.16
C GLU A 302 7.25 16.25 -17.12
N GLU A 303 8.23 16.95 -17.69
CA GLU A 303 9.31 16.32 -18.48
C GLU A 303 10.13 15.34 -17.64
N LEU A 304 10.49 15.70 -16.39
CA LEU A 304 11.19 14.80 -15.48
C LEU A 304 10.34 13.56 -15.12
N ARG A 305 9.02 13.70 -14.95
CA ARG A 305 8.11 12.56 -14.74
C ARG A 305 8.08 11.64 -15.96
N LYS A 306 7.87 12.20 -17.15
CA LYS A 306 7.88 11.42 -18.42
C LYS A 306 9.22 10.71 -18.64
N LYS A 307 10.35 11.37 -18.31
CA LYS A 307 11.68 10.74 -18.38
C LYS A 307 11.80 9.55 -17.43
N LYS A 308 11.37 9.71 -16.17
CA LYS A 308 11.40 8.63 -15.17
C LYS A 308 10.48 7.46 -15.55
N GLU A 309 9.32 7.73 -16.14
CA GLU A 309 8.43 6.68 -16.67
C GLU A 309 9.06 5.91 -17.83
N ARG A 310 9.73 6.60 -18.76
CA ARG A 310 10.50 5.96 -19.84
C ARG A 310 11.65 5.11 -19.30
N GLU A 311 12.39 5.59 -18.31
CA GLU A 311 13.45 4.82 -17.64
C GLU A 311 12.89 3.56 -16.97
N LEU A 312 11.75 3.68 -16.27
CA LEU A 312 11.09 2.56 -15.60
C LEU A 312 10.53 1.55 -16.61
N HIS A 313 9.97 2.01 -17.73
CA HIS A 313 9.54 1.15 -18.83
C HIS A 313 10.73 0.47 -19.51
N SER A 314 11.84 1.18 -19.73
CA SER A 314 13.07 0.62 -20.26
C SER A 314 13.64 -0.46 -19.33
N ALA A 315 13.72 -0.18 -18.04
CA ALA A 315 14.17 -1.14 -17.03
C ALA A 315 13.26 -2.39 -16.98
N LYS A 316 11.94 -2.22 -17.03
CA LYS A 316 10.99 -3.35 -17.14
C LYS A 316 11.25 -4.18 -18.40
N SER A 317 11.44 -3.53 -19.55
CA SER A 317 11.73 -4.22 -20.81
C SER A 317 13.05 -4.98 -20.77
N GLU A 318 14.07 -4.46 -20.07
CA GLU A 318 15.36 -5.11 -19.91
C GLU A 318 15.29 -6.31 -18.97
N VAL A 319 14.51 -6.22 -17.88
CA VAL A 319 14.21 -7.36 -17.01
C VAL A 319 13.48 -8.46 -17.79
N CYS A 320 12.49 -8.11 -18.62
CA CYS A 320 11.81 -9.08 -19.49
C CYS A 320 12.76 -9.71 -20.51
N ARG A 321 13.67 -8.95 -21.12
CA ARG A 321 14.70 -9.49 -22.03
C ARG A 321 15.67 -10.43 -21.33
N ARG A 322 16.13 -10.09 -20.11
CA ARG A 322 17.00 -10.97 -19.31
C ARG A 322 16.27 -12.23 -18.85
N ALA A 323 14.98 -12.14 -18.52
CA ALA A 323 14.17 -13.31 -18.15
C ALA A 323 13.86 -14.23 -19.36
N GLY A 324 13.71 -13.65 -20.56
CA GLY A 324 13.46 -14.39 -21.80
C GLY A 324 14.69 -15.08 -22.40
N ASN A 325 15.89 -14.72 -21.96
CA ASN A 325 17.15 -15.36 -22.38
C ASN A 325 17.56 -16.56 -21.50
N PHE A 326 16.66 -17.05 -20.64
CA PHE A 326 16.84 -18.40 -20.11
C PHE A 326 16.62 -19.40 -21.25
N PRO A 327 17.59 -20.28 -21.54
CA PRO A 327 17.40 -21.35 -22.52
C PRO A 327 16.24 -22.23 -22.06
N MET A 328 15.08 -21.99 -22.64
CA MET A 328 13.88 -22.81 -22.47
C MET A 328 14.20 -24.19 -23.02
N ASN A 329 14.44 -25.13 -22.10
CA ASN A 329 14.41 -26.55 -22.40
C ASN A 329 12.96 -26.88 -22.81
N PRO A 330 12.68 -27.33 -24.05
CA PRO A 330 11.34 -27.33 -24.63
C PRO A 330 10.37 -28.38 -24.06
N THR A 331 10.68 -29.04 -22.94
CA THR A 331 9.92 -30.18 -22.41
C THR A 331 9.01 -29.87 -21.21
N LEU A 332 8.90 -28.62 -20.75
CA LEU A 332 8.01 -28.27 -19.65
C LEU A 332 7.02 -27.15 -20.05
N THR A 333 5.89 -27.56 -20.63
CA THR A 333 4.70 -26.71 -20.78
C THR A 333 4.08 -26.41 -19.41
N ILE A 334 4.57 -25.36 -18.75
CA ILE A 334 3.92 -24.79 -17.57
C ILE A 334 2.76 -23.91 -18.06
N ARG A 335 1.54 -24.46 -18.02
CA ARG A 335 0.31 -23.71 -18.31
C ARG A 335 0.08 -22.65 -17.23
N CYS A 336 0.32 -21.39 -17.56
CA CYS A 336 -0.01 -20.25 -16.71
C CYS A 336 -1.54 -20.12 -16.55
N VAL A 337 -2.05 -20.40 -15.35
CA VAL A 337 -3.49 -20.37 -15.01
C VAL A 337 -4.07 -18.95 -15.05
N SER A 338 -3.22 -17.91 -14.98
CA SER A 338 -3.63 -16.50 -14.96
C SER A 338 -4.23 -16.00 -16.28
N CYS A 339 -3.80 -16.53 -17.43
CA CYS A 339 -4.29 -16.07 -18.74
C CYS A 339 -5.67 -16.64 -19.13
N ARG A 340 -6.25 -17.59 -18.36
CA ARG A 340 -7.51 -18.25 -18.71
C ARG A 340 -8.77 -17.50 -18.25
N LYS A 341 -8.65 -16.52 -17.34
CA LYS A 341 -9.81 -15.78 -16.82
C LYS A 341 -10.27 -14.63 -17.73
N HIS A 342 -9.41 -14.07 -18.58
CA HIS A 342 -9.81 -13.00 -19.50
C HIS A 342 -10.54 -13.47 -20.77
N ALA A 343 -10.44 -14.75 -21.14
CA ALA A 343 -11.06 -15.27 -22.36
C ALA A 343 -12.51 -15.78 -22.20
N ARG A 344 -13.10 -15.75 -20.99
CA ARG A 344 -14.44 -16.31 -20.74
C ARG A 344 -15.58 -15.31 -20.59
N ILE A 345 -15.31 -14.00 -20.59
CA ILE A 345 -16.34 -12.97 -20.32
C ILE A 345 -16.88 -12.31 -21.61
N VAL A 346 -16.33 -12.61 -22.80
CA VAL A 346 -16.79 -11.99 -24.08
C VAL A 346 -17.29 -13.03 -25.09
N GLY A 347 -18.08 -14.01 -24.63
CA GLY A 347 -18.54 -15.12 -25.48
C GLY A 347 -19.97 -15.57 -25.23
N GLY A 348 -20.89 -14.65 -24.93
CA GLY A 348 -22.33 -14.92 -24.96
C GLY A 348 -22.92 -14.49 -26.29
N ARG A 349 -23.24 -15.44 -27.18
CA ARG A 349 -24.24 -15.26 -28.26
C ARG A 349 -24.70 -16.61 -28.83
N LEU A 350 -25.93 -16.96 -28.45
CA LEU A 350 -27.03 -17.36 -29.33
C LEU A 350 -26.66 -18.13 -30.62
N SER A 351 -26.84 -19.45 -30.58
CA SER A 351 -26.99 -20.27 -31.78
C SER A 351 -28.39 -20.09 -32.35
N HIS A 352 -28.54 -19.18 -33.33
CA HIS A 352 -29.66 -19.22 -34.26
C HIS A 352 -29.14 -19.68 -35.62
N ARG A 353 -29.77 -20.74 -36.14
CA ARG A 353 -29.60 -21.29 -37.49
C ARG A 353 -30.08 -20.28 -38.53
N SER A 354 -29.23 -20.00 -39.52
CA SER A 354 -29.55 -19.63 -40.91
C SER A 354 -28.21 -19.57 -41.66
N SER A 355 -27.83 -20.57 -42.45
CA SER A 355 -28.15 -20.79 -43.88
C SER A 355 -27.70 -19.65 -44.82
N TRP A 356 -26.85 -20.05 -45.79
CA TRP A 356 -26.39 -19.39 -47.04
C TRP A 356 -25.24 -18.37 -46.97
N PRO A 357 -24.44 -18.20 -48.05
CA PRO A 357 -23.80 -19.26 -48.84
C PRO A 357 -22.30 -19.03 -49.13
N VAL A 358 -21.72 -20.10 -49.66
CA VAL A 358 -20.45 -20.22 -50.38
C VAL A 358 -20.15 -19.00 -51.26
N LEU A 359 -18.98 -18.41 -51.07
CA LEU A 359 -18.33 -17.55 -52.06
C LEU A 359 -16.88 -18.02 -52.20
N GLN A 360 -16.64 -18.66 -53.34
CA GLN A 360 -15.33 -19.06 -53.84
C GLN A 360 -14.40 -17.85 -53.87
N ARG A 361 -13.17 -18.03 -53.38
CA ARG A 361 -12.08 -17.10 -53.64
C ARG A 361 -11.06 -17.84 -54.49
N GLU A 362 -10.95 -17.35 -55.72
CA GLU A 362 -10.01 -17.79 -56.73
C GLU A 362 -8.57 -17.67 -56.22
N THR A 363 -7.83 -18.73 -56.45
CA THR A 363 -6.38 -18.83 -56.31
C THR A 363 -5.73 -18.23 -57.56
N THR A 364 -5.02 -17.12 -57.42
CA THR A 364 -3.94 -16.74 -58.34
C THR A 364 -2.70 -16.43 -57.50
N GLY A 365 -1.75 -17.35 -57.56
CA GLY A 365 -0.42 -17.23 -56.98
C GLY A 365 0.54 -17.87 -57.95
N GLU A 366 0.96 -17.09 -58.94
CA GLU A 366 1.99 -17.48 -59.91
C GLU A 366 3.37 -17.39 -59.25
N THR A 367 4.05 -18.54 -59.35
CA THR A 367 5.49 -18.85 -59.39
C THR A 367 6.37 -17.72 -59.97
N GLU A 368 7.37 -17.28 -59.22
CA GLU A 368 8.80 -17.67 -59.34
C GLU A 368 9.62 -16.94 -60.42
N THR A 369 10.60 -16.18 -59.91
CA THR A 369 12.01 -16.05 -60.33
C THR A 369 12.42 -16.06 -61.81
N GLY A 370 13.06 -14.97 -62.23
CA GLY A 370 13.86 -14.91 -63.45
C GLY A 370 14.89 -13.77 -63.41
N ASN A 371 16.10 -14.08 -62.93
CA ASN A 371 17.33 -13.30 -63.13
C ASN A 371 17.60 -13.07 -64.63
N MET A 372 18.10 -11.89 -65.03
CA MET A 372 19.52 -11.72 -65.39
C MET A 372 19.82 -10.37 -66.04
N PHE A 373 21.03 -9.93 -65.73
CA PHE A 373 21.74 -8.74 -66.17
C PHE A 373 22.17 -8.79 -67.64
N LEU A 374 22.46 -7.59 -68.14
CA LEU A 374 23.06 -7.23 -69.43
C LEU A 374 24.49 -7.78 -69.65
N ARG A 375 24.74 -8.04 -70.95
CA ARG A 375 26.00 -8.18 -71.70
C ARG A 375 26.70 -9.54 -71.73
#